data_AF-A9D4U9-F1
#
_entry.id   AF-A9D4U9-F1
#
_cell.length_a   1.000
_cell.length_b   1.000
_cell.length_c   1.000
_cell.angle_alpha   90.00
_cell.angle_beta   90.00
_cell.angle_gamma   90.00
#
_symmetry.space_group_name_H-M   'P 1'
#
loop_
_entity.id
_entity.type
_entity.pdbx_description
1 polymer ?
#
loop_
_entity_poly.entity_id
_entity_poly.type
_entity_poly.pdbx_seq_one_letter_code
_entity_poly.pdbx_strand_id
1 'polypeptide(L)'
;MNRPPWKERRRRIDLALIFCAGLIVWLLWRNTGSAVDQAAITTAFGVCVILLSVYTGAATIDDNNVMKHMGPAAYDDRAPGP
;
A
#
# COMPACT_ATOMS: atom_id res chain seq x y z
N MET A 1 -0.68 13.56 -20.16
CA MET A 1 -0.68 13.53 -18.68
C MET A 1 -0.68 12.07 -18.23
N ASN A 2 0.50 11.51 -17.95
CA ASN A 2 0.73 10.06 -17.78
C ASN A 2 1.04 9.73 -16.30
N ARG A 3 0.23 10.24 -15.37
CA ARG A 3 0.38 9.91 -13.95
C ARG A 3 -0.08 8.45 -13.77
N PRO A 4 0.76 7.50 -13.30
CA PRO A 4 0.30 6.14 -13.06
C PRO A 4 -0.89 6.22 -12.12
N PRO A 5 -2.05 5.64 -12.48
CA PRO A 5 -3.29 5.91 -11.78
C PRO A 5 -3.15 5.46 -10.32
N TRP A 6 -3.13 6.44 -9.42
CA TRP A 6 -3.11 6.24 -7.97
C TRP A 6 -4.16 5.21 -7.51
N LYS A 7 -5.31 5.19 -8.21
CA LYS A 7 -6.38 4.21 -8.05
C LYS A 7 -5.91 2.76 -8.26
N GLU A 8 -5.09 2.47 -9.27
CA GLU A 8 -4.58 1.11 -9.51
C GLU A 8 -3.53 0.69 -8.49
N ARG A 9 -2.66 1.61 -8.04
CA ARG A 9 -1.71 1.33 -6.96
C ARG A 9 -2.44 0.98 -5.67
N ARG A 10 -3.45 1.76 -5.31
CA ARG A 10 -4.29 1.52 -4.13
C ARG A 10 -5.01 0.17 -4.22
N ARG A 11 -5.62 -0.14 -5.38
CA ARG A 11 -6.30 -1.42 -5.62
C ARG A 11 -5.37 -2.63 -5.44
N ARG A 12 -4.11 -2.54 -5.90
CA ARG A 12 -3.12 -3.63 -5.70
C ARG A 12 -2.79 -3.85 -4.23
N ILE A 13 -2.67 -2.79 -3.45
CA ILE A 13 -2.38 -2.88 -2.01
C ILE A 13 -3.58 -3.39 -1.24
N ASP A 14 -4.78 -2.91 -1.56
CA ASP A 14 -6.02 -3.39 -0.93
C ASP A 14 -6.19 -4.90 -1.16
N LEU A 15 -5.94 -5.38 -2.38
CA LEU A 15 -5.98 -6.82 -2.69
C LEU A 15 -4.95 -7.62 -1.88
N ALA A 16 -3.74 -7.10 -1.74
CA ALA A 16 -2.69 -7.75 -0.95
C ALA A 16 -3.04 -7.80 0.55
N LEU A 17 -3.61 -6.72 1.09
CA LEU A 17 -4.09 -6.66 2.48
C LEU A 17 -5.24 -7.63 2.72
N ILE A 18 -6.21 -7.70 1.79
CA ILE A 18 -7.32 -8.67 1.85
C ILE A 18 -6.77 -10.10 1.82
N PHE A 19 -5.77 -10.38 0.98
CA PHE A 19 -5.14 -11.69 0.93
C PHE A 19 -4.46 -12.06 2.26
N CYS A 20 -3.67 -11.15 2.84
CA CYS A 20 -3.05 -11.37 4.15
C CYS A 20 -4.10 -11.59 5.26
N ALA A 21 -5.17 -10.80 5.28
CA ALA A 21 -6.27 -10.98 6.23
C ALA A 21 -6.96 -12.33 6.05
N GLY A 22 -7.23 -12.74 4.81
CA GLY A 22 -7.80 -14.05 4.48
C GLY A 22 -6.92 -15.21 4.94
N LEU A 23 -5.60 -15.10 4.76
CA LEU A 23 -4.63 -16.09 5.22
C LEU A 23 -4.66 -16.25 6.75
N ILE A 24 -4.69 -15.14 7.48
CA ILE A 24 -4.78 -15.15 8.95
C ILE A 24 -6.10 -15.79 9.39
N VAL A 25 -7.23 -15.38 8.81
CA VAL A 25 -8.55 -15.95 9.15
C VAL A 25 -8.59 -17.45 8.85
N TRP A 26 -8.05 -17.88 7.71
CA TRP A 26 -8.03 -19.30 7.34
C TRP A 26 -7.17 -20.13 8.30
N LEU A 27 -5.98 -19.65 8.68
CA LEU A 27 -5.12 -20.32 9.65
C LEU A 27 -5.77 -20.41 11.03
N LEU A 28 -6.41 -19.32 11.49
CA LEU A 28 -7.15 -19.30 12.75
C LEU A 28 -8.33 -20.27 12.73
N TRP A 29 -9.05 -20.35 11.61
CA TRP A 29 -10.20 -21.26 11.46
C TRP A 29 -9.79 -22.73 11.45
N ARG A 30 -8.66 -23.06 10.81
CA ARG A 30 -8.09 -24.41 10.78
C ARG A 30 -7.63 -24.90 12.16
N ASN A 31 -7.30 -23.99 13.07
CA ASN A 31 -7.00 -24.23 14.49
C ASN A 31 -6.00 -25.38 14.75
N THR A 32 -4.89 -25.46 13.99
CA THR A 32 -3.91 -26.55 14.22
C THR A 32 -2.89 -26.26 15.31
N GLY A 33 -2.79 -25.00 15.75
CA GLY A 33 -1.89 -24.59 16.83
C GLY A 33 -0.39 -24.82 16.54
N SER A 34 -0.02 -25.11 15.29
CA SER A 34 1.34 -25.46 14.92
C SER A 34 2.28 -24.24 14.99
N ALA A 35 3.57 -24.47 15.27
CA ALA A 35 4.57 -23.41 15.20
C ALA A 35 4.66 -22.77 13.80
N VAL A 36 4.35 -23.54 12.76
CA VAL A 36 4.30 -23.07 11.37
C VAL A 36 3.14 -22.08 11.18
N ASP A 37 1.98 -22.35 11.78
CA ASP A 37 0.82 -21.46 11.70
C ASP A 37 1.11 -20.11 12.38
N GLN A 38 1.76 -20.14 13.54
CA GLN A 38 2.17 -18.91 14.25
C GLN A 38 3.18 -18.09 13.45
N ALA A 39 4.17 -18.76 12.83
CA ALA A 39 5.14 -18.11 11.95
C ALA A 39 4.47 -17.50 10.71
N ALA A 40 3.51 -18.21 10.12
CA ALA A 40 2.76 -17.73 8.96
C ALA A 40 1.89 -16.49 9.29
N ILE A 41 1.19 -16.49 10.44
CA ILE A 41 0.42 -15.34 10.92
C ILE A 41 1.34 -14.14 11.16
N THR A 42 2.45 -14.34 11.88
CA THR A 42 3.42 -13.27 12.18
C THR A 42 4.02 -12.68 10.90
N THR A 43 4.35 -13.53 9.93
CA THR A 43 4.87 -13.11 8.63
C THR A 43 3.80 -12.33 7.84
N ALA A 44 2.55 -12.77 7.84
CA ALA A 44 1.45 -12.08 7.18
C ALA A 44 1.23 -10.67 7.76
N PHE A 45 1.33 -10.50 9.08
CA PHE A 45 1.32 -9.17 9.71
C PHE A 45 2.52 -8.31 9.29
N GLY A 46 3.73 -8.89 9.28
CA GLY A 46 4.93 -8.18 8.83
C GLY A 46 4.82 -7.69 7.38
N VAL A 47 4.28 -8.53 6.49
CA VAL A 47 4.01 -8.16 5.09
C VAL A 47 3.00 -7.01 5.00
N CYS A 48 1.94 -7.00 5.80
CA CYS A 48 1.00 -5.89 5.84
C CYS A 48 1.69 -4.56 6.18
N VAL A 49 2.54 -4.56 7.21
CA VAL A 49 3.29 -3.36 7.63
C VAL A 49 4.23 -2.89 6.52
N ILE A 50 4.95 -3.81 5.87
CA ILE A 50 5.86 -3.48 4.77
C ILE A 50 5.08 -2.89 3.58
N LEU A 51 3.96 -3.50 3.19
CA LEU A 51 3.13 -3.02 2.07
C LEU A 51 2.63 -1.59 2.31
N LEU A 52 2.13 -1.31 3.51
CA LEU A 52 1.69 0.03 3.89
C LEU A 52 2.87 1.03 3.87
N SER A 53 4.02 0.64 4.43
CA SER A 53 5.20 1.50 4.48
C SER A 53 5.75 1.84 3.09
N VAL A 54 5.80 0.85 2.20
CA VAL A 54 6.23 1.04 0.80
C VAL A 54 5.23 1.92 0.05
N TYR A 55 3.93 1.74 0.30
CA TYR A 55 2.91 2.58 -0.31
C TYR A 55 3.04 4.05 0.10
N THR A 56 3.11 4.33 1.40
CA THR A 56 3.24 5.69 1.92
C THR A 56 4.58 6.30 1.50
N GLY A 57 5.67 5.55 1.57
CA GLY A 57 7.00 6.02 1.15
C GLY A 57 7.04 6.36 -0.34
N ALA A 58 6.47 5.51 -1.19
CA ALA A 58 6.37 5.79 -2.62
C ALA A 58 5.50 7.02 -2.91
N ALA A 59 4.42 7.24 -2.15
CA ALA A 59 3.58 8.42 -2.26
C ALA A 59 4.34 9.70 -1.91
N THR A 60 5.05 9.70 -0.79
CA THR A 60 5.85 10.86 -0.35
C THR A 60 6.97 11.19 -1.33
N ILE A 61 7.61 10.18 -1.93
CA ILE A 61 8.63 10.41 -2.96
C ILE A 61 8.01 11.02 -4.21
N ASP A 62 6.84 10.54 -4.63
CA ASP A 62 6.13 11.07 -5.79
C ASP A 62 5.70 12.53 -5.53
N ASP A 63 5.14 12.83 -4.37
CA ASP A 63 4.77 14.19 -3.94
C ASP A 63 5.98 15.13 -3.91
N ASN A 64 7.12 14.68 -3.37
CA ASN A 64 8.36 15.46 -3.36
C ASN A 64 8.89 15.72 -4.77
N ASN A 65 8.81 14.75 -5.67
CA ASN A 65 9.23 14.92 -7.07
C ASN A 65 8.30 15.89 -7.81
N VAL A 66 6.99 15.76 -7.59
CA VAL A 66 5.97 16.67 -8.13
C VAL A 66 6.21 18.11 -7.66
N MET A 67 6.43 18.31 -6.36
CA MET A 67 6.76 19.62 -5.78
C MET A 67 8.07 20.22 -6.33
N LYS A 68 9.09 19.39 -6.57
CA LYS A 68 10.35 19.85 -7.19
C LYS A 68 10.17 20.32 -8.63
N HIS A 69 9.26 19.71 -9.39
CA HIS A 69 9.07 20.03 -10.81
C HIS A 69 8.00 21.10 -11.06
N MET A 70 6.93 21.14 -10.26
CA MET A 70 5.78 22.03 -10.46
C MET A 70 5.67 23.14 -9.39
N GLY A 71 6.52 23.13 -8.36
CA GLY A 71 6.53 24.14 -7.30
C GLY A 71 5.25 24.15 -6.44
N PRO A 72 5.01 25.22 -5.67
CA PRO A 72 3.84 25.34 -4.78
C PRO A 72 2.49 25.24 -5.50
N ALA A 73 2.44 25.51 -6.80
CA ALA A 73 1.25 25.43 -7.64
C ALA A 73 0.87 23.99 -8.04
N ALA A 74 1.67 22.98 -7.68
CA ALA A 74 1.46 21.59 -8.10
C ALA A 74 0.12 20.96 -7.67
N TYR A 75 -0.51 21.53 -6.64
CA TYR A 75 -1.82 21.11 -6.12
C TYR A 75 -2.84 22.25 -6.12
N ASP A 76 -2.58 23.34 -6.85
CA ASP A 76 -3.55 24.43 -6.99
C ASP A 76 -4.55 24.06 -8.10
N ASP A 77 -5.72 23.55 -7.69
CA ASP A 77 -6.80 23.14 -8.60
C ASP A 77 -7.40 24.31 -9.41
N ARG A 78 -6.98 25.56 -9.16
CA ARG A 78 -7.41 26.78 -9.88
C ARG A 78 -6.40 27.28 -10.91
N ALA A 79 -5.19 26.74 -10.96
CA ALA A 79 -4.23 27.12 -11.97
C ALA A 79 -4.68 26.58 -13.34
N PRO A 80 -4.78 27.43 -14.40
CA PRO A 80 -5.05 26.93 -15.73
C PRO A 80 -3.94 25.95 -16.10
N GLY A 81 -4.33 24.72 -16.42
CA GLY A 81 -3.37 23.70 -16.86
C GLY A 81 -2.59 24.18 -18.09
N PRO A 82 -1.42 23.58 -18.36
CA PRO A 82 -0.68 23.86 -19.60
C PRO A 82 -1.50 23.53 -20.84
#